data_AF-A0A521RTL7-F1
#
_entry.id   AF-A0A521RTL7-F1
#
_cell.length_a   1.000
_cell.length_b   1.000
_cell.length_c   1.000
_cell.angle_alpha   90.00
_cell.angle_beta   90.00
_cell.angle_gamma   90.00
#
_symmetry.space_group_name_H-M   'P 1'
#
loop_
_entity.id
_entity.type
_entity.pdbx_description
1 polymer ?
#
loop_
_entity_poly.entity_id
_entity_poly.type
_entity_poly.pdbx_seq_one_letter_code
_entity_poly.pdbx_strand_id
1 'polypeptide(L)'
;MRDFPDSAPELRARALRLLARREHSRAELARKLAGHAESPGALEQLLDALAAAKQLCDERYAEERARQLGRKYGAARIRLDLIAKGVAADTAARLATASADADLERARAILARKYRTPAGSAAERARRARFLQGRGFGHEIIRRLLSSSETE
;
A
#
# COMPACT_ATOMS: atom_id res chain seq x y z
N MET A 1 -7.49 -25.13 23.64
CA MET A 1 -6.22 -24.48 23.24
C MET A 1 -5.41 -25.56 22.55
N ARG A 2 -4.89 -25.36 21.33
CA ARG A 2 -3.99 -26.36 20.73
C ARG A 2 -2.60 -26.12 21.30
N ASP A 3 -2.06 -27.09 22.03
CA ASP A 3 -0.76 -27.02 22.68
C ASP A 3 0.41 -27.43 21.76
N PHE A 4 0.14 -27.74 20.49
CA PHE A 4 1.14 -28.21 19.52
C PHE A 4 1.12 -27.39 18.23
N PRO A 5 2.28 -27.22 17.57
CA PRO A 5 2.35 -26.59 16.25
C PRO A 5 1.48 -27.37 15.24
N ASP A 6 0.94 -26.65 14.25
CA ASP A 6 0.19 -27.27 13.16
C ASP A 6 1.13 -28.15 12.33
N SER A 7 0.68 -29.35 11.95
CA SER A 7 1.39 -30.17 10.96
C SER A 7 1.49 -29.43 9.61
N ALA A 8 2.42 -29.84 8.73
CA ALA A 8 2.59 -29.18 7.44
C ALA A 8 1.28 -29.06 6.61
N PRO A 9 0.40 -30.08 6.53
CA PRO A 9 -0.90 -29.95 5.87
C PRO A 9 -1.85 -28.95 6.57
N GLU A 10 -1.87 -28.92 7.90
CA GLU A 10 -2.71 -28.00 8.67
C GLU A 10 -2.25 -26.55 8.53
N LEU A 11 -0.93 -26.32 8.56
CA LEU A 11 -0.33 -25.01 8.37
C LEU A 11 -0.61 -24.50 6.94
N ARG A 12 -0.50 -25.38 5.93
CA ARG A 12 -0.88 -25.06 4.56
C ARG A 12 -2.36 -24.72 4.45
N ALA A 13 -3.25 -25.51 5.03
CA ALA A 13 -4.68 -25.23 5.02
C ALA A 13 -5.01 -23.88 5.70
N ARG A 14 -4.29 -23.53 6.78
CA ARG A 14 -4.41 -22.22 7.43
C ARG A 14 -3.96 -21.09 6.52
N ALA A 15 -2.81 -21.23 5.85
CA ALA A 15 -2.31 -20.26 4.90
C ALA A 15 -3.31 -20.02 3.76
N LEU A 16 -3.86 -21.10 3.18
CA LEU A 16 -4.86 -21.01 2.11
C LEU A 16 -6.15 -20.34 2.57
N ARG A 17 -6.63 -20.59 3.80
CA ARG A 17 -7.78 -19.86 4.37
C ARG A 17 -7.53 -18.36 4.50
N LEU A 18 -6.30 -17.95 4.81
CA LEU A 18 -5.94 -16.53 4.84
C LEU A 18 -5.96 -15.95 3.43
N LEU A 19 -5.24 -16.58 2.49
CA LEU A 19 -5.11 -16.13 1.10
C LEU A 19 -6.46 -16.09 0.36
N ALA A 20 -7.39 -17.01 0.68
CA ALA A 20 -8.73 -17.01 0.09
C ALA A 20 -9.56 -15.77 0.46
N ARG A 21 -9.23 -15.06 1.54
CA ARG A 21 -9.97 -13.87 1.99
C ARG A 21 -9.48 -12.58 1.35
N ARG A 22 -8.17 -12.50 1.07
CA ARG A 22 -7.51 -11.38 0.39
C ARG A 22 -6.04 -11.72 0.15
N GLU A 23 -5.39 -10.90 -0.67
CA GLU A 23 -3.94 -10.90 -0.81
C GLU A 23 -3.23 -10.58 0.53
N HIS A 24 -2.09 -11.24 0.74
CA HIS A 24 -1.15 -11.00 1.84
C HIS A 24 0.24 -10.84 1.27
N SER A 25 1.04 -9.96 1.85
CA SER A 25 2.48 -10.01 1.60
C SER A 25 3.09 -11.24 2.27
N ARG A 26 4.23 -11.71 1.77
CA ARG A 26 5.00 -12.79 2.40
C ARG A 26 5.27 -12.49 3.87
N ALA A 27 5.72 -11.28 4.19
CA ALA A 27 6.00 -10.86 5.56
C ALA A 27 4.73 -10.78 6.43
N GLU A 28 3.58 -10.42 5.86
CA GLU A 28 2.32 -10.45 6.59
C GLU A 28 1.88 -11.89 6.89
N LEU A 29 1.96 -12.79 5.89
CA LEU A 29 1.58 -14.18 6.03
C LEU A 29 2.50 -14.91 7.03
N ALA A 30 3.82 -14.69 6.92
CA ALA A 30 4.82 -15.23 7.85
C ALA A 30 4.49 -14.87 9.30
N ARG A 31 4.26 -13.58 9.60
CA ARG A 31 3.90 -13.13 10.96
C ARG A 31 2.63 -13.80 11.51
N LYS A 32 1.64 -14.07 10.66
CA LYS A 32 0.39 -14.72 11.07
C LYS A 32 0.54 -16.21 11.32
N LEU A 33 1.49 -16.85 10.65
CA LEU A 33 1.72 -18.29 10.71
C LEU A 33 2.84 -18.67 11.69
N ALA A 34 3.69 -17.73 12.09
CA ALA A 34 4.86 -17.98 12.94
C ALA A 34 4.51 -18.74 14.24
N GLY A 35 3.44 -18.35 14.94
CA GLY A 35 3.00 -19.04 16.16
C GLY A 35 2.33 -20.40 15.95
N HIS A 36 2.17 -20.84 14.71
CA HIS A 36 1.56 -22.12 14.34
C HIS A 36 2.56 -23.06 13.67
N ALA A 37 3.70 -22.56 13.21
CA ALA A 37 4.71 -23.36 12.53
C ALA A 37 5.57 -24.11 13.55
N GLU A 38 5.95 -25.34 13.20
CA GLU A 38 6.88 -26.16 13.99
C GLU A 38 8.26 -25.50 14.11
N SER A 39 8.71 -24.85 13.04
CA SER A 39 9.97 -24.13 13.02
C SER A 39 9.93 -22.97 12.00
N PRO A 40 10.84 -21.99 12.11
CA PRO A 40 11.03 -20.97 11.08
C PRO A 40 11.34 -21.58 9.70
N GLY A 41 12.12 -22.67 9.65
CA GLY A 41 12.45 -23.34 8.40
C GLY A 41 11.24 -23.98 7.71
N ALA A 42 10.36 -24.62 8.47
CA ALA A 42 9.11 -25.18 7.94
C ALA A 42 8.17 -24.09 7.40
N LEU A 43 8.14 -22.92 8.07
CA LEU A 43 7.38 -21.77 7.59
C LEU A 43 7.93 -21.24 6.27
N GLU A 44 9.25 -21.02 6.17
CA GLU A 44 9.86 -20.52 4.93
C GLU A 44 9.63 -21.48 3.75
N GLN A 45 9.78 -22.79 3.96
CA GLN A 45 9.49 -23.79 2.93
C GLN A 45 8.03 -23.74 2.45
N LEU A 46 7.07 -23.56 3.37
CA LEU A 46 5.67 -23.39 3.00
C LEU A 46 5.46 -22.10 2.19
N LEU A 47 6.03 -20.99 2.62
CA LEU A 47 5.90 -19.70 1.91
C LEU A 47 6.50 -19.78 0.50
N ASP A 48 7.63 -20.46 0.33
CA ASP A 48 8.24 -20.70 -0.98
C ASP A 48 7.35 -21.56 -1.87
N ALA A 49 6.77 -22.65 -1.33
CA ALA A 49 5.84 -23.49 -2.08
C ALA A 49 4.59 -22.72 -2.52
N LEU A 50 4.05 -21.85 -1.67
CA LEU A 50 2.90 -21.01 -2.00
C LEU A 50 3.26 -19.95 -3.05
N ALA A 51 4.46 -19.36 -2.98
CA ALA A 51 4.94 -18.40 -3.97
C ALA A 51 5.19 -19.06 -5.33
N ALA A 52 5.83 -20.23 -5.35
CA ALA A 52 6.07 -21.01 -6.57
C ALA A 52 4.75 -21.42 -7.25
N ALA A 53 3.72 -21.73 -6.46
CA ALA A 53 2.37 -22.00 -6.96
C ALA A 53 1.58 -20.73 -7.34
N LYS A 54 2.19 -19.54 -7.27
CA LYS A 54 1.57 -18.22 -7.49
C LYS A 54 0.38 -17.92 -6.57
N GLN A 55 0.23 -18.67 -5.47
CA GLN A 55 -0.82 -18.49 -4.46
C GLN A 55 -0.50 -17.31 -3.53
N LEU A 56 0.79 -17.10 -3.25
CA LEU A 56 1.33 -15.93 -2.54
C LEU A 56 2.06 -15.02 -3.54
N CYS A 57 1.72 -13.73 -3.59
CA CYS A 57 2.33 -12.80 -4.52
C CYS A 57 2.40 -11.38 -3.96
N ASP A 58 3.62 -10.90 -3.68
CA ASP A 58 3.85 -9.56 -3.14
C ASP A 58 3.44 -8.45 -4.13
N GLU A 59 3.56 -8.68 -5.45
CA GLU A 59 3.10 -7.74 -6.47
C GLU A 59 1.58 -7.55 -6.42
N ARG A 60 0.79 -8.63 -6.43
CA ARG A 60 -0.69 -8.56 -6.32
C ARG A 60 -1.12 -7.91 -5.00
N TYR A 61 -0.44 -8.25 -3.91
CA TYR A 61 -0.66 -7.58 -2.63
C TYR A 61 -0.40 -6.07 -2.72
N ALA A 62 0.73 -5.68 -3.31
CA ALA A 62 1.14 -4.29 -3.40
C ALA A 62 0.20 -3.46 -4.29
N GLU A 63 -0.26 -4.00 -5.42
CA GLU A 63 -1.26 -3.37 -6.29
C GLU A 63 -2.56 -3.08 -5.53
N GLU A 64 -3.12 -4.08 -4.87
CA GLU A 64 -4.36 -3.94 -4.10
C GLU A 64 -4.20 -2.93 -2.97
N ARG A 65 -3.07 -2.99 -2.26
CA ARG A 65 -2.78 -2.07 -1.16
C ARG A 65 -2.58 -0.63 -1.64
N ALA A 66 -1.86 -0.43 -2.74
CA ALA A 66 -1.66 0.88 -3.36
C ALA A 66 -2.99 1.49 -3.81
N ARG A 67 -3.86 0.69 -4.43
CA ARG A 67 -5.21 1.08 -4.84
C ARG A 67 -6.06 1.55 -3.66
N GLN A 68 -6.02 0.83 -2.53
CA GLN A 68 -6.74 1.20 -1.31
C GLN A 68 -6.21 2.52 -0.70
N LEU A 69 -4.88 2.65 -0.60
CA LEU A 69 -4.24 3.83 0.00
C LEU A 69 -4.33 5.07 -0.89
N GLY A 70 -4.39 4.90 -2.21
CA GLY A 70 -4.55 5.99 -3.18
C GLY A 70 -5.76 6.89 -2.92
N ARG A 71 -6.78 6.37 -2.23
CA ARG A 71 -7.96 7.17 -1.82
C ARG A 71 -7.63 8.25 -0.77
N LYS A 72 -6.45 8.20 -0.15
CA LYS A 72 -6.06 9.03 1.00
C LYS A 72 -4.66 9.65 0.87
N TYR A 73 -3.76 9.00 0.13
CA TYR A 73 -2.34 9.29 0.12
C TYR A 73 -1.76 9.31 -1.30
N GLY A 74 -0.68 10.08 -1.49
CA GLY A 74 0.14 10.09 -2.68
C GLY A 74 1.27 9.06 -2.64
N ALA A 75 1.97 8.91 -3.77
CA ALA A 75 2.96 7.86 -4.02
C ALA A 75 4.02 7.70 -2.92
N ALA A 76 4.51 8.80 -2.33
CA ALA A 76 5.57 8.71 -1.31
C ALA A 76 5.11 7.95 -0.05
N ARG A 77 3.88 8.21 0.42
CA ARG A 77 3.31 7.53 1.59
C ARG A 77 2.89 6.10 1.27
N ILE A 78 2.39 5.85 0.07
CA ILE A 78 2.05 4.50 -0.39
C ILE A 78 3.31 3.64 -0.43
N ARG A 79 4.40 4.12 -1.04
CA ARG A 79 5.68 3.41 -1.11
C ARG A 79 6.20 3.02 0.28
N LEU A 80 6.16 3.95 1.23
CA LEU A 80 6.59 3.69 2.60
C LEU A 80 5.72 2.62 3.29
N ASP A 81 4.40 2.64 3.09
CA ASP A 81 3.52 1.58 3.62
C ASP A 81 3.88 0.22 3.01
N LEU A 82 4.06 0.14 1.69
CA LEU A 82 4.42 -1.11 1.01
C LEU A 82 5.74 -1.70 1.51
N ILE A 83 6.78 -0.87 1.65
CA ILE A 83 8.08 -1.30 2.21
C ILE A 83 7.91 -1.80 3.63
N ALA A 84 7.15 -1.09 4.47
CA ALA A 84 6.86 -1.53 5.84
C ALA A 84 6.03 -2.84 5.91
N LYS A 85 5.41 -3.25 4.80
CA LYS A 85 4.72 -4.54 4.65
C LYS A 85 5.60 -5.62 4.02
N GLY A 86 6.87 -5.34 3.78
CA GLY A 86 7.85 -6.29 3.26
C GLY A 86 7.90 -6.39 1.74
N VAL A 87 7.29 -5.45 1.01
CA VAL A 87 7.38 -5.39 -0.45
C VAL A 87 8.75 -4.82 -0.83
N ALA A 88 9.41 -5.43 -1.83
CA ALA A 88 10.69 -4.98 -2.35
C ALA A 88 10.63 -3.50 -2.80
N ALA A 89 11.72 -2.76 -2.60
CA ALA A 89 11.73 -1.30 -2.78
C ALA A 89 11.44 -0.87 -4.23
N ASP A 90 11.97 -1.61 -5.21
CA ASP A 90 11.72 -1.42 -6.65
C ASP A 90 10.23 -1.61 -6.98
N THR A 91 9.64 -2.69 -6.48
CA THR A 91 8.25 -3.05 -6.70
C THR A 91 7.33 -2.04 -6.02
N ALA A 92 7.66 -1.63 -4.79
CA ALA A 92 6.95 -0.59 -4.07
C ALA A 92 7.02 0.78 -4.80
N ALA A 93 8.18 1.14 -5.38
CA ALA A 93 8.32 2.38 -6.14
C ALA A 93 7.48 2.36 -7.42
N ARG A 94 7.52 1.25 -8.15
CA ARG A 94 6.76 1.04 -9.39
C ARG A 94 5.25 1.07 -9.15
N LEU A 95 4.77 0.37 -8.11
CA LEU A 95 3.33 0.22 -7.85
C LEU A 95 2.71 1.37 -7.04
N ALA A 96 3.52 2.13 -6.29
CA ALA A 96 3.02 3.32 -5.59
C ALA A 96 2.72 4.50 -6.54
N THR A 97 3.40 4.54 -7.68
CA THR A 97 3.31 5.62 -8.66
C THR A 97 2.24 5.28 -9.69
N ALA A 98 1.24 6.16 -9.82
CA ALA A 98 0.28 6.08 -10.92
C ALA A 98 0.72 7.00 -12.07
N SER A 99 -0.10 7.14 -13.12
CA SER A 99 0.12 8.22 -14.09
C SER A 99 0.01 9.58 -13.42
N ALA A 100 0.70 10.58 -13.96
CA ALA A 100 0.65 11.95 -13.43
C ALA A 100 -0.78 12.51 -13.36
N ASP A 101 -1.63 12.19 -14.34
CA ASP A 101 -3.02 12.64 -14.36
C ASP A 101 -3.86 11.93 -13.30
N ALA A 102 -3.65 10.62 -13.08
CA ALA A 102 -4.31 9.90 -11.99
C ALA A 102 -3.89 10.45 -10.61
N ASP A 103 -2.62 10.79 -10.43
CA ASP A 103 -2.13 11.43 -9.21
C ASP A 103 -2.73 12.82 -9.00
N LEU A 104 -2.86 13.61 -10.07
CA LEU A 104 -3.49 14.92 -10.04
C LEU A 104 -4.95 14.84 -9.61
N GLU A 105 -5.72 13.91 -10.19
CA GLU A 105 -7.13 13.70 -9.85
C GLU A 105 -7.31 13.23 -8.39
N ARG A 106 -6.45 12.31 -7.93
CA ARG A 106 -6.45 11.89 -6.52
C ARG A 106 -6.14 13.05 -5.58
N ALA A 107 -5.13 13.86 -5.91
CA ALA A 107 -4.76 15.05 -5.13
C ALA A 107 -5.92 16.05 -5.07
N ARG A 108 -6.58 16.33 -6.21
CA ARG A 108 -7.75 17.21 -6.32
C ARG A 108 -8.90 16.72 -5.42
N ALA A 109 -9.27 15.45 -5.53
CA ALA A 109 -10.35 14.87 -4.73
C ALA A 109 -10.07 14.92 -3.22
N ILE A 110 -8.82 14.65 -2.81
CA ILE A 110 -8.41 14.73 -1.39
C ILE A 110 -8.41 16.18 -0.89
N LEU A 111 -7.97 17.12 -1.73
CA LEU A 111 -7.97 18.54 -1.38
C LEU A 111 -9.39 19.07 -1.21
N ALA A 112 -10.29 18.79 -2.16
CA ALA A 112 -11.68 19.23 -2.17
C ALA A 112 -12.47 18.74 -0.93
N ARG A 113 -12.14 17.56 -0.41
CA ARG A 113 -12.72 17.05 0.85
C ARG A 113 -12.42 17.91 2.06
N LYS A 114 -11.27 18.59 2.08
CA LYS A 114 -10.84 19.44 3.20
C LYS A 114 -11.10 20.93 2.94
N TYR A 115 -10.90 21.39 1.71
CA TYR A 115 -11.01 22.78 1.31
C TYR A 115 -12.10 22.89 0.25
N ARG A 116 -13.28 23.40 0.65
CA ARG A 116 -14.47 23.49 -0.20
C ARG A 116 -14.48 24.71 -1.13
N THR A 117 -13.61 25.68 -0.89
CA THR A 117 -13.50 26.92 -1.67
C THR A 117 -12.14 26.99 -2.38
N PRO A 118 -11.99 27.77 -3.45
CA PRO A 118 -10.69 28.11 -4.03
C PRO A 118 -9.76 28.82 -3.03
N ALA A 119 -8.46 28.84 -3.29
CA ALA A 119 -7.51 29.53 -2.43
C ALA A 119 -7.50 31.03 -2.75
N GLY A 120 -7.93 31.87 -1.81
CA GLY A 120 -8.00 33.31 -2.00
C GLY A 120 -6.67 34.05 -1.78
N SER A 121 -5.62 33.37 -1.30
CA SER A 121 -4.32 34.00 -1.04
C SER A 121 -3.13 33.06 -1.22
N ALA A 122 -1.93 33.63 -1.37
CA ALA A 122 -0.67 32.87 -1.39
C ALA A 122 -0.46 32.05 -0.10
N ALA A 123 -0.84 32.61 1.06
CA ALA A 123 -0.77 31.91 2.33
C ALA A 123 -1.68 30.67 2.36
N GLU A 124 -2.89 30.74 1.78
CA GLU A 124 -3.78 29.59 1.64
C GLU A 124 -3.25 28.54 0.68
N ARG A 125 -2.69 28.95 -0.46
CA ARG A 125 -2.02 28.03 -1.39
C ARG A 125 -0.89 27.27 -0.69
N ALA A 126 -0.05 27.97 0.08
CA ALA A 126 1.02 27.34 0.87
C ALA A 126 0.48 26.35 1.91
N ARG A 127 -0.64 26.66 2.58
CA ARG A 127 -1.31 25.72 3.51
C ARG A 127 -1.79 24.45 2.79
N ARG A 128 -2.41 24.60 1.61
CA ARG A 128 -2.90 23.47 0.79
C ARG A 128 -1.76 22.61 0.26
N ALA A 129 -0.66 23.23 -0.18
CA ALA A 129 0.55 22.55 -0.62
C ALA A 129 1.15 21.68 0.51
N ARG A 130 1.33 22.25 1.71
CA ARG A 130 1.83 21.51 2.88
C ARG A 130 0.91 20.34 3.27
N PHE A 131 -0.41 20.53 3.17
CA PHE A 131 -1.36 19.46 3.42
C PHE A 131 -1.18 18.27 2.46
N LEU A 132 -1.05 18.54 1.16
CA LEU A 132 -0.84 17.50 0.14
C LEU A 132 0.55 16.85 0.27
N GLN A 133 1.59 17.64 0.58
CA GLN A 133 2.93 17.13 0.86
C GLN A 133 2.92 16.18 2.06
N GLY A 134 2.22 16.54 3.13
CA GLY A 134 2.03 15.67 4.31
C GLY A 134 1.33 14.34 3.96
N ARG A 135 0.51 14.33 2.90
CA ARG A 135 -0.14 13.13 2.34
C ARG A 135 0.72 12.38 1.33
N GLY A 136 1.92 12.85 1.02
CA GLY A 136 2.88 12.16 0.16
C GLY A 136 2.73 12.43 -1.34
N PHE A 137 2.04 13.51 -1.71
CA PHE A 137 2.02 13.97 -3.10
C PHE A 137 3.33 14.64 -3.48
N GLY A 138 3.79 14.37 -4.70
CA GLY A 138 5.00 14.96 -5.26
C GLY A 138 4.86 16.46 -5.53
N HIS A 139 5.98 17.17 -5.52
CA HIS A 139 6.00 18.62 -5.72
C HIS A 139 5.40 19.04 -7.08
N GLU A 140 5.65 18.28 -8.15
CA GLU A 140 5.11 18.53 -9.49
C GLU A 140 3.57 18.51 -9.51
N ILE A 141 2.97 17.46 -8.93
CA ILE A 141 1.51 17.30 -8.83
C ILE A 141 0.89 18.44 -8.03
N ILE A 142 1.53 18.82 -6.91
CA ILE A 142 1.07 19.92 -6.07
C ILE A 142 1.13 21.24 -6.84
N ARG A 143 2.22 21.51 -7.56
CA ARG A 143 2.38 22.73 -8.34
C ARG A 143 1.30 22.82 -9.42
N ARG A 144 1.14 21.78 -10.24
CA ARG A 144 0.14 21.71 -11.32
C ARG A 144 -1.28 21.91 -10.78
N LEU A 145 -1.62 21.28 -9.65
CA LEU A 145 -2.95 21.42 -9.06
C LEU A 145 -3.26 22.84 -8.59
N LEU A 146 -2.28 23.52 -7.98
CA LEU A 146 -2.48 24.86 -7.41
C LEU A 146 -2.34 25.98 -8.43
N SER A 147 -1.65 25.76 -9.56
CA SER A 147 -1.62 26.69 -10.69
C SER A 147 -2.91 26.61 -11.52
N SER A 148 -3.51 25.43 -11.68
CA SER A 148 -4.77 25.29 -12.44
C SER A 148 -5.99 25.90 -11.74
N SER A 149 -5.91 26.26 -10.45
CA SER A 149 -6.97 27.01 -9.77
C SER A 149 -6.91 28.53 -10.01
N GLU A 150 -6.03 29.00 -10.91
CA GLU A 150 -5.90 30.42 -11.29
C GLU A 150 -6.73 30.79 -12.54
N THR A 151 -7.35 29.82 -13.23
CA THR A 151 -7.98 30.03 -14.55
C THR A 151 -9.51 29.81 -14.60
N GLU A 152 -10.20 29.68 -13.47
CA GLU A 152 -11.68 29.59 -13.42
C GLU A 152 -12.28 30.63 -12.47
#